data_AF-A0A9P8DZL6-F1
#
_entry.id   AF-A0A9P8DZL6-F1
#
_cell.length_a   1.000
_cell.length_b   1.000
_cell.length_c   1.000
_cell.angle_alpha   90.00
_cell.angle_beta   90.00
_cell.angle_gamma   90.00
#
_symmetry.space_group_name_H-M   'P 1'
#
loop_
_entity.id
_entity.type
_entity.pdbx_description
1 polymer ?
#
loop_
_entity_poly.entity_id
_entity_poly.type
_entity_poly.pdbx_seq_one_letter_code
_entity_poly.pdbx_strand_id
1 'polypeptide(L)'
;MSFAEGSSQYAQSPRLSQFQHYDSSTPPPPPPKPASGRETPSRGPPLPPPPNTQSSLNTADTYTNPPHDQIPLPAAGWLPSIVQDLSTNDLRRLLEDPDLQAALLNDLETTHPSIPASQDALRKILDRNLHIASSLQQVESRLNHQRAATQSRLIALRALEQQHKSKIVETEDTLKGFSPMALYQRLSASAQEQDALVKGIEDSFLDDGGLAPDREVQDFVRRLRDAKRVAFLRNQRKERWDEGRVGGWR
;
A
#
# COMPACT_ATOMS: atom_id res chain seq x y z
N MET A 1 -50.18 40.46 -44.34
CA MET A 1 -49.24 40.69 -45.45
C MET A 1 -47.85 40.38 -44.91
N SER A 2 -47.08 39.39 -45.35
CA SER A 2 -47.16 38.48 -46.50
C SER A 2 -46.27 37.27 -46.21
N PHE A 3 -46.60 36.13 -46.82
CA PHE A 3 -45.92 34.84 -46.80
C PHE A 3 -44.70 34.82 -47.75
N ALA A 4 -43.76 33.89 -47.49
CA ALA A 4 -42.99 33.12 -48.48
C ALA A 4 -42.39 31.89 -47.74
N GLU A 5 -42.85 30.65 -47.93
CA GLU A 5 -42.60 29.71 -49.06
C GLU A 5 -41.10 29.51 -49.36
N GLY A 6 -40.54 28.30 -49.46
CA GLY A 6 -41.14 26.96 -49.41
C GLY A 6 -40.10 25.85 -49.69
N SER A 7 -40.56 24.61 -49.45
CA SER A 7 -40.21 23.33 -50.10
C SER A 7 -38.83 22.70 -49.81
N SER A 8 -38.73 21.69 -48.94
CA SER A 8 -39.08 20.25 -49.12
C SER A 8 -38.08 19.46 -49.96
N GLN A 9 -37.38 18.49 -49.34
CA GLN A 9 -37.15 17.15 -49.91
C GLN A 9 -36.93 16.10 -48.79
N TYR A 10 -37.82 15.10 -48.74
CA TYR A 10 -37.64 13.63 -48.59
C TYR A 10 -36.42 13.09 -47.81
N ALA A 11 -36.43 12.01 -47.02
CA ALA A 11 -37.42 11.02 -46.57
C ALA A 11 -36.72 10.06 -45.56
N GLN A 12 -37.53 9.23 -44.87
CA GLN A 12 -37.20 7.95 -44.22
C GLN A 12 -36.29 7.89 -42.95
N SER A 13 -36.96 7.76 -41.80
CA SER A 13 -36.81 6.78 -40.69
C SER A 13 -35.87 5.56 -40.89
N PRO A 14 -35.35 4.86 -39.83
CA PRO A 14 -36.06 4.62 -38.57
C PRO A 14 -35.25 4.48 -37.24
N ARG A 15 -35.99 4.53 -36.12
CA ARG A 15 -35.94 3.72 -34.87
C ARG A 15 -34.57 3.34 -34.27
N LEU A 16 -34.30 3.38 -32.97
CA LEU A 16 -35.03 3.18 -31.71
C LEU A 16 -34.12 3.81 -30.62
N SER A 17 -34.62 4.62 -29.68
CA SER A 17 -34.89 4.20 -28.28
C SER A 17 -33.66 3.58 -27.60
N GLN A 18 -33.05 4.12 -26.54
CA GLN A 18 -33.67 4.53 -25.28
C GLN A 18 -32.62 5.22 -24.39
N PHE A 19 -33.12 6.14 -23.57
CA PHE A 19 -32.44 6.83 -22.49
C PHE A 19 -31.81 5.87 -21.47
N GLN A 20 -30.57 6.13 -21.05
CA GLN A 20 -30.14 5.81 -19.69
C GLN A 20 -29.41 7.01 -19.08
N HIS A 21 -29.96 7.44 -17.96
CA HIS A 21 -29.57 8.57 -17.15
C HIS A 21 -28.19 8.34 -16.54
N TYR A 22 -27.29 9.32 -16.68
CA TYR A 22 -26.01 9.34 -16.00
C TYR A 22 -26.22 9.84 -14.57
N ASP A 23 -26.18 8.93 -13.60
CA ASP A 23 -26.04 9.26 -12.17
C ASP A 23 -24.53 9.30 -11.84
N SER A 24 -24.06 10.44 -11.35
CA SER A 24 -22.67 10.89 -11.37
C SER A 24 -21.88 10.63 -10.08
N SER A 25 -21.94 9.42 -9.50
CA SER A 25 -21.22 9.13 -8.25
C SER A 25 -20.63 7.72 -8.06
N THR A 26 -20.36 6.97 -9.13
CA THR A 26 -19.69 5.66 -9.02
C THR A 26 -18.49 5.59 -9.97
N PRO A 27 -17.25 5.34 -9.50
CA PRO A 27 -16.10 5.21 -10.40
C PRO A 27 -16.25 3.94 -11.25
N PRO A 28 -15.81 3.96 -12.54
CA PRO A 28 -15.97 2.82 -13.43
C PRO A 28 -15.11 1.62 -12.96
N PRO A 29 -15.56 0.38 -13.22
CA PRO A 29 -14.83 -0.83 -12.82
C PRO A 29 -13.48 -0.94 -13.55
N PRO A 30 -12.43 -1.47 -12.88
CA PRO A 30 -11.11 -1.62 -13.48
C PRO A 30 -11.07 -2.70 -14.59
N PRO A 31 -10.18 -2.57 -15.58
CA PRO A 31 -10.13 -3.45 -16.74
C PRO A 31 -9.67 -4.88 -16.39
N PRO A 32 -10.10 -5.90 -17.15
CA PRO A 32 -9.69 -7.29 -16.93
C PRO A 32 -8.21 -7.52 -17.26
N LYS A 33 -7.54 -8.33 -16.43
CA LYS A 33 -6.14 -8.75 -16.58
C LYS A 33 -5.95 -9.67 -17.81
N PRO A 34 -4.98 -9.42 -18.71
CA PRO A 34 -4.63 -10.37 -19.77
C PRO A 34 -3.85 -11.56 -19.20
N ALA A 35 -4.17 -12.74 -19.71
CA ALA A 35 -3.56 -14.00 -19.36
C ALA A 35 -2.31 -14.30 -20.21
N SER A 36 -1.25 -14.75 -19.52
CA SER A 36 -0.23 -15.74 -19.91
C SER A 36 0.85 -15.40 -20.95
N GLY A 37 2.13 -15.61 -20.59
CA GLY A 37 3.25 -15.72 -21.54
C GLY A 37 4.68 -15.49 -21.00
N ARG A 38 5.20 -16.46 -20.22
CA ARG A 38 6.59 -17.00 -20.18
C ARG A 38 7.82 -16.11 -20.58
N GLU A 39 8.77 -15.92 -19.65
CA GLU A 39 10.23 -16.23 -19.72
C GLU A 39 11.20 -15.31 -18.90
N THR A 40 11.82 -15.89 -17.84
CA THR A 40 13.14 -15.61 -17.16
C THR A 40 13.38 -14.35 -16.27
N PRO A 41 14.36 -14.34 -15.32
CA PRO A 41 15.02 -15.41 -14.54
C PRO A 41 15.02 -15.19 -12.99
N SER A 42 15.53 -16.20 -12.29
CA SER A 42 15.58 -16.43 -10.84
C SER A 42 16.43 -15.43 -10.02
N ARG A 43 15.86 -14.81 -8.96
CA ARG A 43 16.57 -14.45 -7.71
C ARG A 43 15.60 -14.14 -6.55
N GLY A 44 15.34 -15.13 -5.70
CA GLY A 44 14.64 -14.97 -4.43
C GLY A 44 14.45 -16.35 -3.75
N PRO A 45 14.50 -16.44 -2.41
CA PRO A 45 14.28 -17.72 -1.72
C PRO A 45 12.86 -18.23 -2.03
N PRO A 46 12.65 -19.56 -2.19
CA PRO A 46 11.37 -20.10 -2.65
C PRO A 46 10.26 -19.71 -1.67
N LEU A 47 9.16 -19.16 -2.20
CA LEU A 47 7.93 -19.01 -1.44
C LEU A 47 7.41 -20.39 -1.04
N PRO A 48 6.85 -20.55 0.18
CA PRO A 48 6.22 -21.80 0.58
C PRO A 48 5.08 -22.17 -0.38
N PRO A 49 4.84 -23.47 -0.62
CA PRO A 49 3.80 -23.91 -1.55
C PRO A 49 2.42 -23.42 -1.09
N PRO A 50 1.54 -23.01 -2.03
CA PRO A 50 0.18 -22.65 -1.70
C PRO A 50 -0.55 -23.85 -1.12
N PRO A 51 -1.38 -23.68 -0.07
CA PRO A 51 -2.25 -24.76 0.39
C PRO A 51 -3.21 -25.15 -0.73
N ASN A 52 -3.38 -26.46 -0.95
CA ASN A 52 -4.38 -27.02 -1.85
C ASN A 52 -5.78 -26.54 -1.42
N THR A 53 -6.30 -25.48 -2.05
CA THR A 53 -7.72 -25.17 -2.02
C THR A 53 -8.40 -25.96 -3.12
N GLN A 54 -8.69 -27.24 -2.84
CA GLN A 54 -9.80 -27.91 -3.50
C GLN A 54 -11.08 -27.24 -3.01
N SER A 55 -11.52 -26.23 -3.76
CA SER A 55 -12.83 -25.64 -3.60
C SER A 55 -13.87 -26.62 -4.13
N SER A 56 -14.32 -27.54 -3.28
CA SER A 56 -15.67 -28.08 -3.40
C SER A 56 -16.64 -26.93 -3.17
N LEU A 57 -17.11 -26.31 -4.26
CA LEU A 57 -18.38 -25.60 -4.24
C LEU A 57 -19.45 -26.62 -3.87
N ASN A 58 -19.86 -26.60 -2.60
CA ASN A 58 -21.17 -27.03 -2.11
C ASN A 58 -21.21 -26.75 -0.61
N THR A 59 -21.15 -25.48 -0.24
CA THR A 59 -21.68 -25.04 1.05
C THR A 59 -22.99 -24.35 0.74
N ALA A 60 -24.03 -25.17 0.56
CA ALA A 60 -25.35 -24.72 0.93
C ALA A 60 -25.23 -24.24 2.38
N ASP A 61 -25.57 -22.98 2.62
CA ASP A 61 -25.79 -22.40 3.94
C ASP A 61 -26.87 -23.20 4.66
N THR A 62 -26.44 -24.35 5.15
CA THR A 62 -27.16 -25.11 6.13
C THR A 62 -26.80 -24.37 7.41
N TYR A 63 -27.69 -23.48 7.84
CA TYR A 63 -27.84 -23.23 9.26
C TYR A 63 -28.19 -24.58 9.88
N THR A 64 -27.16 -25.42 10.09
CA THR A 64 -27.27 -26.67 10.81
C THR A 64 -27.48 -26.22 12.24
N ASN A 65 -28.75 -25.94 12.55
CA ASN A 65 -29.26 -25.95 13.90
C ASN A 65 -28.62 -27.19 14.55
N PRO A 66 -27.85 -27.06 15.64
CA PRO A 66 -27.31 -28.24 16.30
C PRO A 66 -28.48 -29.21 16.48
N PRO A 67 -28.29 -30.52 16.24
CA PRO A 67 -29.34 -31.49 16.46
C PRO A 67 -29.89 -31.17 17.84
N HIS A 68 -31.13 -30.70 17.88
CA HIS A 68 -31.83 -30.59 19.14
C HIS A 68 -31.90 -32.04 19.57
N ASP A 69 -31.03 -32.42 20.51
CA ASP A 69 -31.27 -33.58 21.36
C ASP A 69 -32.73 -33.41 21.75
N GLN A 70 -33.60 -34.25 21.19
CA GLN A 70 -35.03 -34.18 21.43
C GLN A 70 -35.18 -34.49 22.91
N ILE A 71 -35.13 -33.45 23.74
CA ILE A 71 -35.37 -33.53 25.16
C ILE A 71 -36.74 -34.20 25.26
N PRO A 72 -36.82 -35.43 25.77
CA PRO A 72 -38.08 -36.16 25.78
C PRO A 72 -39.07 -35.33 26.58
N LEU A 73 -40.15 -34.90 25.94
CA LEU A 73 -41.22 -34.20 26.65
C LEU A 73 -41.75 -35.14 27.74
N PRO A 74 -42.02 -34.63 28.95
CA PRO A 74 -42.62 -35.45 30.00
C PRO A 74 -43.92 -36.06 29.47
N ALA A 75 -44.14 -37.35 29.73
CA ALA A 75 -45.39 -38.00 29.39
C ALA A 75 -46.55 -37.25 30.06
N ALA A 76 -47.67 -37.09 29.35
CA ALA A 76 -48.85 -36.44 29.90
C ALA A 76 -49.33 -37.19 31.16
N GLY A 77 -49.23 -36.53 32.33
CA GLY A 77 -49.58 -37.13 33.62
C GLY A 77 -48.40 -37.54 34.52
N TRP A 78 -47.17 -37.14 34.20
CA TRP A 78 -46.05 -37.35 35.13
C TRP A 78 -46.19 -36.46 36.37
N LEU A 79 -46.20 -37.08 37.55
CA LEU A 79 -46.11 -36.44 38.86
C LEU A 79 -44.97 -37.10 39.66
N PRO A 80 -44.21 -36.34 40.48
CA PRO A 80 -43.20 -36.91 41.36
C PRO A 80 -43.82 -37.87 42.38
N SER A 81 -43.10 -38.94 42.73
CA SER A 81 -43.56 -40.00 43.65
C SER A 81 -44.03 -39.44 45.00
N ILE A 82 -43.37 -38.38 45.47
CA ILE A 82 -43.71 -37.67 46.71
C ILE A 82 -45.13 -37.09 46.66
N VAL A 83 -45.58 -36.62 45.50
CA VAL A 83 -46.92 -36.02 45.34
C VAL A 83 -48.03 -37.08 45.34
N GLN A 84 -47.70 -38.35 45.06
CA GLN A 84 -48.68 -39.45 45.07
C GLN A 84 -49.10 -39.86 46.49
N ASP A 85 -48.21 -39.70 47.48
CA ASP A 85 -48.42 -40.13 48.87
C ASP A 85 -48.93 -39.02 49.81
N LEU A 86 -49.16 -37.80 49.29
CA LEU A 86 -49.54 -36.63 50.09
C LEU A 86 -51.05 -36.56 50.40
N SER A 87 -51.40 -36.01 51.57
CA SER A 87 -52.79 -35.80 51.97
C SER A 87 -53.48 -34.70 51.15
N THR A 88 -54.81 -34.73 51.04
CA THR A 88 -55.59 -33.74 50.26
C THR A 88 -55.40 -32.30 50.74
N ASN A 89 -55.14 -32.11 52.05
CA ASN A 89 -54.84 -30.79 52.60
C ASN A 89 -53.42 -30.32 52.22
N ASP A 90 -52.44 -31.22 52.16
CA ASP A 90 -51.07 -30.89 51.75
C ASP A 90 -50.98 -30.63 50.24
N LEU A 91 -51.72 -31.38 49.42
CA LEU A 91 -51.85 -31.11 47.98
C LEU A 91 -52.45 -29.73 47.71
N ARG A 92 -53.45 -29.33 48.51
CA ARG A 92 -54.08 -28.01 48.37
C ARG A 92 -53.10 -26.89 48.72
N ARG A 93 -52.32 -27.07 49.79
CA ARG A 93 -51.29 -26.12 50.20
C ARG A 93 -50.15 -26.02 49.17
N LEU A 94 -49.77 -27.14 48.57
CA LEU A 94 -48.76 -27.20 47.51
C LEU A 94 -49.27 -26.55 46.21
N LEU A 95 -50.57 -26.67 45.89
CA LEU A 95 -51.20 -25.97 44.76
C LEU A 95 -51.37 -24.47 44.99
N GLU A 96 -51.46 -24.04 46.25
CA GLU A 96 -51.64 -22.64 46.65
C GLU A 96 -50.31 -21.86 46.67
N ASP A 97 -49.19 -22.52 46.99
CA ASP A 97 -47.85 -21.92 47.03
C ASP A 97 -47.03 -22.21 45.74
N PRO A 98 -46.89 -21.25 44.80
CA PRO A 98 -46.13 -21.44 43.57
C PRO A 98 -44.63 -21.62 43.79
N ASP A 99 -44.08 -21.06 44.86
CA ASP A 99 -42.66 -21.18 45.20
C ASP A 99 -42.31 -22.62 45.64
N LEU A 100 -43.24 -23.31 46.31
CA LEU A 100 -43.10 -24.73 46.66
C LEU A 100 -43.15 -25.63 45.42
N GLN A 101 -44.00 -25.29 44.45
CA GLN A 101 -44.06 -25.99 43.16
C GLN A 101 -42.75 -25.81 42.39
N ALA A 102 -42.20 -24.59 42.37
CA ALA A 102 -40.91 -24.31 41.75
C ALA A 102 -39.76 -25.04 42.45
N ALA A 103 -39.78 -25.13 43.79
CA ALA A 103 -38.79 -25.89 44.55
C ALA A 103 -38.83 -27.39 44.20
N LEU A 104 -40.03 -27.99 44.18
CA LEU A 104 -40.23 -29.40 43.81
C LEU A 104 -39.81 -29.74 42.37
N LEU A 105 -40.00 -28.81 41.44
CA LEU A 105 -39.60 -28.99 40.04
C LEU A 105 -38.09 -28.82 39.80
N ASN A 106 -37.36 -28.25 40.77
CA ASN A 106 -35.92 -28.02 40.68
C ASN A 106 -35.11 -28.95 41.61
N ASP A 107 -35.76 -29.70 42.49
CA ASP A 107 -35.12 -30.63 43.42
C ASP A 107 -34.71 -31.94 42.72
N LEU A 108 -33.49 -32.42 42.98
CA LEU A 108 -32.86 -33.50 42.19
C LEU A 108 -33.62 -34.83 42.28
N GLU A 109 -34.35 -35.07 43.37
CA GLU A 109 -35.08 -36.32 43.59
C GLU A 109 -36.48 -36.33 42.96
N THR A 110 -37.08 -35.15 42.76
CA THR A 110 -38.45 -34.98 42.25
C THR A 110 -38.52 -34.38 40.86
N THR A 111 -37.39 -34.18 40.19
CA THR A 111 -37.32 -33.54 38.87
C THR A 111 -37.38 -34.56 37.74
N HIS A 112 -38.17 -34.27 36.70
CA HIS A 112 -38.23 -35.11 35.50
C HIS A 112 -36.90 -35.00 34.73
N PRO A 113 -36.32 -36.11 34.20
CA PRO A 113 -35.02 -36.10 33.52
C PRO A 113 -34.92 -35.18 32.29
N SER A 114 -36.04 -34.70 31.76
CA SER A 114 -36.07 -33.72 30.66
C SER A 114 -35.53 -32.34 31.04
N ILE A 115 -35.77 -31.90 32.28
CA ILE A 115 -35.33 -30.58 32.76
C ILE A 115 -33.79 -30.53 32.85
N PRO A 116 -33.09 -31.43 33.57
CA PRO A 116 -31.63 -31.42 33.60
C PRO A 116 -31.03 -31.69 32.22
N ALA A 117 -31.64 -32.55 31.39
CA ALA A 117 -31.19 -32.75 30.01
C ALA A 117 -31.24 -31.45 29.17
N SER A 118 -32.31 -30.64 29.32
CA SER A 118 -32.43 -29.34 28.65
C SER A 118 -31.42 -28.32 29.19
N GLN A 119 -31.22 -28.29 30.51
CA GLN A 119 -30.27 -27.40 31.16
C GLN A 119 -28.84 -27.73 30.76
N ASP A 120 -28.49 -29.02 30.65
CA ASP A 120 -27.16 -29.45 30.21
C ASP A 120 -26.92 -29.14 28.73
N ALA A 121 -27.93 -29.27 27.87
CA ALA A 121 -27.84 -28.83 26.48
C ALA A 121 -27.60 -27.31 26.38
N LEU A 122 -28.33 -26.52 27.16
CA LEU A 122 -28.14 -25.07 27.23
C LEU A 122 -26.76 -24.68 27.79
N ARG A 123 -26.29 -25.35 28.85
CA ARG A 123 -24.94 -25.15 29.41
C ARG A 123 -23.86 -25.43 28.38
N LYS A 124 -23.94 -26.55 27.64
CA LYS A 124 -22.99 -26.87 26.55
C LYS A 124 -22.94 -25.78 25.49
N ILE A 125 -24.09 -25.22 25.10
CA ILE A 125 -24.14 -24.13 24.11
C ILE A 125 -23.53 -22.85 24.68
N LEU A 126 -23.81 -22.52 25.95
CA LEU A 126 -23.22 -21.36 26.63
C LEU A 126 -21.70 -21.49 26.76
N ASP A 127 -21.20 -22.65 27.19
CA ASP A 127 -19.77 -22.93 27.29
C ASP A 127 -19.09 -22.83 25.92
N ARG A 128 -19.75 -23.34 24.87
CA ARG A 128 -19.26 -23.21 23.50
C ARG A 128 -19.20 -21.75 23.04
N ASN A 129 -20.23 -20.96 23.31
CA ASN A 129 -20.25 -19.54 22.98
C ASN A 129 -19.17 -18.77 23.72
N LEU A 130 -18.97 -19.05 25.02
CA LEU A 130 -17.91 -18.45 25.82
C LEU A 130 -16.53 -18.81 25.25
N HIS A 131 -16.31 -20.08 24.89
CA HIS A 131 -15.08 -20.51 24.27
C HIS A 131 -14.82 -19.79 22.94
N ILE A 132 -15.82 -19.69 22.07
CA ILE A 132 -15.72 -18.96 20.79
C ILE A 132 -15.42 -17.48 21.03
N ALA A 133 -16.10 -16.83 21.97
CA ALA A 133 -15.86 -15.44 22.31
C ALA A 133 -14.42 -15.21 22.80
N SER A 134 -13.92 -16.10 23.66
CA SER A 134 -12.53 -16.04 24.15
C SER A 134 -11.51 -16.22 23.02
N SER A 135 -11.77 -17.13 22.09
CA SER A 135 -10.94 -17.37 20.91
C SER A 135 -10.95 -16.16 19.96
N LEU A 136 -12.12 -15.56 19.74
CA LEU A 136 -12.27 -14.35 18.93
C LEU A 136 -11.46 -13.20 19.53
N GLN A 137 -11.56 -12.99 20.84
CA GLN A 137 -10.78 -11.97 21.55
C GLN A 137 -9.25 -12.19 21.42
N GLN A 138 -8.79 -13.44 21.49
CA GLN A 138 -7.37 -13.76 21.27
C GLN A 138 -6.94 -13.43 19.84
N VAL A 139 -7.72 -13.83 18.84
CA VAL A 139 -7.44 -13.54 17.42
C VAL A 139 -7.46 -12.04 17.16
N GLU A 140 -8.42 -11.32 17.71
CA GLU A 140 -8.51 -9.86 17.59
C GLU A 140 -7.27 -9.18 18.17
N SER A 141 -6.84 -9.58 19.37
CA SER A 141 -5.63 -9.05 19.98
C SER A 141 -4.41 -9.29 19.08
N ARG A 142 -4.24 -10.51 18.54
CA ARG A 142 -3.15 -10.84 17.62
C ARG A 142 -3.20 -10.01 16.34
N LEU A 143 -4.39 -9.81 15.78
CA LEU A 143 -4.60 -9.00 14.59
C LEU A 143 -4.18 -7.54 14.86
N ASN A 144 -4.61 -6.97 15.98
CA ASN A 144 -4.26 -5.60 16.37
C ASN A 144 -2.74 -5.43 16.55
N HIS A 145 -2.06 -6.37 17.20
CA HIS A 145 -0.60 -6.37 17.30
C HIS A 145 0.07 -6.45 15.91
N GLN A 146 -0.42 -7.33 15.02
CA GLN A 146 0.12 -7.45 13.66
C GLN A 146 -0.11 -6.20 12.82
N ARG A 147 -1.26 -5.52 12.98
CA ARG A 147 -1.53 -4.22 12.33
C ARG A 147 -0.57 -3.15 12.84
N ALA A 148 -0.38 -3.03 14.16
CA ALA A 148 0.54 -2.05 14.73
C ALA A 148 1.99 -2.29 14.26
N ALA A 149 2.44 -3.55 14.24
CA ALA A 149 3.78 -3.92 13.77
C ALA A 149 3.98 -3.67 12.27
N THR A 150 2.97 -3.92 11.44
CA THR A 150 3.07 -3.64 9.99
C THR A 150 3.01 -2.14 9.71
N GLN A 151 2.20 -1.38 10.45
CA GLN A 151 2.15 0.08 10.36
C GLN A 151 3.49 0.73 10.72
N SER A 152 4.11 0.34 11.84
CA SER A 152 5.42 0.87 12.22
C SER A 152 6.51 0.51 11.20
N ARG A 153 6.51 -0.72 10.68
CA ARG A 153 7.43 -1.15 9.63
C ARG A 153 7.23 -0.36 8.33
N LEU A 154 5.99 -0.09 7.94
CA LEU A 154 5.67 0.68 6.75
C LEU A 154 6.16 2.13 6.86
N ILE A 155 5.95 2.76 8.01
CA ILE A 155 6.47 4.11 8.29
C ILE A 155 8.01 4.11 8.22
N ALA A 156 8.67 3.12 8.84
CA ALA A 156 10.12 2.98 8.79
C ALA A 156 10.65 2.79 7.36
N LEU A 157 9.97 1.97 6.54
CA LEU A 157 10.32 1.78 5.13
C LEU A 157 10.17 3.07 4.33
N ARG A 158 9.08 3.83 4.51
CA ARG A 158 8.91 5.13 3.83
C ARG A 158 9.99 6.13 4.21
N ALA A 159 10.39 6.16 5.48
CA ALA A 159 11.49 7.01 5.94
C ALA A 159 12.81 6.62 5.25
N LEU A 160 13.11 5.32 5.15
CA LEU A 160 14.30 4.81 4.48
C LEU A 160 14.28 5.10 2.97
N GLU A 161 13.11 4.96 2.31
CA GLU A 161 12.95 5.31 0.90
C GLU A 161 13.21 6.80 0.64
N GLN A 162 12.71 7.68 1.51
CA GLN A 162 12.96 9.11 1.41
C GLN A 162 14.45 9.42 1.60
N GLN A 163 15.10 8.79 2.58
CA GLN A 163 16.54 8.92 2.80
C GLN A 163 17.36 8.41 1.61
N HIS A 164 16.95 7.31 0.98
CA HIS A 164 17.62 6.78 -0.19
C HIS A 164 17.48 7.73 -1.39
N LYS A 165 16.27 8.27 -1.62
CA LYS A 165 16.03 9.28 -2.66
C LYS A 165 16.87 10.54 -2.43
N SER A 166 16.93 11.05 -1.20
CA SER A 166 17.76 12.22 -0.90
C SER A 166 19.24 11.93 -1.13
N LYS A 167 19.72 10.72 -0.78
CA LYS A 167 21.10 10.32 -1.02
C LYS A 167 21.43 10.22 -2.51
N ILE A 168 20.53 9.67 -3.33
CA ILE A 168 20.71 9.66 -4.79
C ILE A 168 20.83 11.09 -5.31
N VAL A 169 19.93 11.99 -4.90
CA VAL A 169 19.96 13.38 -5.34
C VAL A 169 21.27 14.07 -4.92
N GLU A 170 21.72 13.87 -3.69
CA GLU A 170 23.02 14.39 -3.22
C GLU A 170 24.18 13.86 -4.07
N THR A 171 24.20 12.55 -4.35
CA THR A 171 25.25 11.96 -5.20
C THR A 171 25.19 12.50 -6.62
N GLU A 172 24.02 12.61 -7.23
CA GLU A 172 23.84 13.16 -8.57
C GLU A 172 24.26 14.63 -8.63
N ASP A 173 23.95 15.42 -7.60
CA ASP A 173 24.37 16.83 -7.54
C ASP A 173 25.90 16.95 -7.44
N THR A 174 26.55 16.10 -6.63
CA THR A 174 28.02 16.07 -6.57
C THR A 174 28.64 15.60 -7.89
N LEU A 175 28.05 14.61 -8.56
CA LEU A 175 28.54 14.06 -9.82
C LEU A 175 28.28 14.99 -11.00
N LYS A 176 27.24 15.82 -10.95
CA LYS A 176 26.89 16.79 -12.00
C LYS A 176 28.06 17.71 -12.35
N GLY A 177 28.82 18.16 -11.34
CA GLY A 177 30.03 18.97 -11.53
C GLY A 177 31.18 18.24 -12.24
N PHE A 178 31.19 16.91 -12.17
CA PHE A 178 32.15 16.03 -12.86
C PHE A 178 31.57 15.41 -14.13
N SER A 179 30.36 15.81 -14.54
CA SER A 179 29.79 15.37 -15.80
C SER A 179 30.67 15.82 -16.96
N PRO A 180 30.73 15.06 -18.08
CA PRO A 180 31.54 15.43 -19.24
C PRO A 180 31.22 16.84 -19.75
N MET A 181 29.95 17.24 -19.71
CA MET A 181 29.51 18.58 -20.11
C MET A 181 30.00 19.66 -19.14
N ALA A 182 29.93 19.44 -17.83
CA ALA A 182 30.43 20.40 -16.84
C ALA A 182 31.96 20.56 -16.93
N LEU A 183 32.69 19.45 -17.12
CA LEU A 183 34.14 19.47 -17.32
C LEU A 183 34.52 20.22 -18.60
N TYR A 184 33.78 20.00 -19.69
CA TYR A 184 33.97 20.73 -20.94
C TYR A 184 33.69 22.24 -20.76
N GLN A 185 32.58 22.60 -20.12
CA GLN A 185 32.24 24.00 -19.84
C GLN A 185 33.31 24.68 -18.98
N ARG A 186 33.84 23.98 -17.96
CA ARG A 186 34.95 24.50 -17.15
C ARG A 186 36.23 24.66 -17.96
N LEU A 187 36.53 23.70 -18.84
CA LEU A 187 37.70 23.79 -19.73
C LEU A 187 37.57 24.97 -20.69
N SER A 188 36.41 25.14 -21.34
CA SER A 188 36.16 26.22 -22.28
C SER A 188 36.18 27.60 -21.60
N ALA A 189 35.57 27.74 -20.41
CA ALA A 189 35.66 28.95 -19.60
C ALA A 189 37.11 29.26 -19.21
N SER A 190 37.87 28.28 -18.71
CA SER A 190 39.28 28.48 -18.33
C SER A 190 40.22 28.80 -19.50
N ALA A 191 39.84 28.40 -20.72
CA ALA A 191 40.54 28.77 -21.95
C ALA A 191 40.25 30.23 -22.31
N GLN A 192 38.98 30.62 -22.29
CA GLN A 192 38.55 32.01 -22.53
C GLN A 192 39.13 32.99 -21.49
N GLU A 193 39.13 32.64 -20.21
CA GLU A 193 39.75 33.42 -19.14
C GLU A 193 41.26 33.60 -19.37
N GLN A 194 41.94 32.57 -19.87
CA GLN A 194 43.37 32.66 -20.15
C GLN A 194 43.67 33.54 -21.36
N ASP A 195 42.84 33.44 -22.40
CA ASP A 195 42.96 34.31 -23.58
C ASP A 195 42.66 35.77 -23.20
N ALA A 196 41.69 36.01 -22.32
CA ALA A 196 41.41 37.33 -21.75
C ALA A 196 42.57 37.84 -20.87
N LEU A 197 43.20 36.97 -20.08
CA LEU A 197 44.38 37.32 -19.28
C LEU A 197 45.58 37.69 -20.16
N VAL A 198 45.82 36.97 -21.25
CA VAL A 198 46.89 37.32 -22.21
C VAL A 198 46.64 38.70 -22.80
N LYS A 199 45.41 38.98 -23.25
CA LYS A 199 45.02 40.30 -23.74
C LYS A 199 45.17 41.37 -22.67
N GLY A 200 44.72 41.12 -21.43
CA GLY A 200 44.87 42.07 -20.33
C GLY A 200 46.33 42.36 -19.96
N ILE A 201 47.23 41.39 -20.09
CA ILE A 201 48.68 41.62 -19.93
C ILE A 201 49.21 42.50 -21.06
N GLU A 202 48.81 42.23 -22.30
CA GLU A 202 49.20 43.02 -23.48
C GLU A 202 48.68 44.47 -23.37
N ASP A 203 47.41 44.64 -23.04
CA ASP A 203 46.76 45.94 -22.85
C ASP A 203 47.40 46.71 -21.70
N SER A 204 47.68 46.06 -20.56
CA SER A 204 48.37 46.68 -19.42
C SER A 204 49.79 47.16 -19.74
N PHE A 205 50.48 46.54 -20.68
CA PHE A 205 51.81 46.99 -21.12
C PHE A 205 51.72 48.14 -22.12
N LEU A 206 50.69 48.16 -22.95
CA LEU A 206 50.43 49.23 -23.92
C LEU A 206 49.91 50.50 -23.23
N ASP A 207 49.07 50.37 -22.21
CA ASP A 207 48.49 51.48 -21.44
C ASP A 207 49.55 52.25 -20.62
N ASP A 208 50.63 51.59 -20.20
CA ASP A 208 51.79 52.23 -19.53
C ASP A 208 52.74 52.93 -20.54
N GLY A 209 52.25 53.16 -21.77
CA GLY A 209 52.95 53.85 -22.85
C GLY A 209 54.17 53.12 -23.39
N GLY A 210 54.45 51.89 -22.96
CA GLY A 210 55.67 51.15 -23.31
C GLY A 210 56.94 51.73 -22.68
N LEU A 211 56.83 52.62 -21.69
CA LEU A 211 57.96 53.24 -20.98
C LEU A 211 58.32 52.50 -19.67
N ALA A 212 58.33 51.17 -19.69
CA ALA A 212 58.72 50.37 -18.53
C ALA A 212 60.26 50.24 -18.43
N PRO A 213 60.86 50.28 -17.23
CA PRO A 213 62.28 49.99 -17.03
C PRO A 213 62.64 48.56 -17.50
N ASP A 214 63.87 48.33 -17.95
CA ASP A 214 64.31 47.06 -18.58
C ASP A 214 63.98 45.81 -17.75
N ARG A 215 64.02 45.92 -16.41
CA ARG A 215 63.63 44.86 -15.49
C ARG A 215 62.14 44.48 -15.59
N GLU A 216 61.26 45.47 -15.69
CA GLU A 216 59.82 45.26 -15.82
C GLU A 216 59.44 44.70 -17.19
N VAL A 217 60.19 45.09 -18.24
CA VAL A 217 60.06 44.49 -19.58
C VAL A 217 60.42 43.01 -19.57
N GLN A 218 61.52 42.61 -18.90
CA GLN A 218 61.90 41.21 -18.77
C GLN A 218 60.85 40.39 -17.99
N ASP A 219 60.32 40.94 -16.91
CA ASP A 219 59.26 40.29 -16.12
C ASP A 219 57.94 40.19 -16.91
N PHE A 220 57.59 41.21 -17.69
CA PHE A 220 56.46 41.18 -18.62
C PHE A 220 56.62 40.09 -19.67
N VAL A 221 57.75 40.03 -20.37
CA VAL A 221 58.01 39.02 -21.42
C VAL A 221 57.92 37.60 -20.84
N ARG A 222 58.45 37.39 -19.63
CA ARG A 222 58.31 36.10 -18.93
C ARG A 222 56.84 35.78 -18.66
N ARG A 223 56.09 36.70 -18.03
CA ARG A 223 54.66 36.52 -17.71
C ARG A 223 53.80 36.28 -18.96
N LEU A 224 54.04 37.05 -20.01
CA LEU A 224 53.33 36.93 -21.29
C LEU A 224 53.61 35.59 -21.96
N ARG A 225 54.88 35.15 -21.97
CA ARG A 225 55.26 33.85 -22.54
C ARG A 225 54.60 32.70 -21.79
N ASP A 226 54.61 32.75 -20.46
CA ASP A 226 53.99 31.72 -19.62
C ASP A 226 52.46 31.71 -19.79
N ALA A 227 51.82 32.89 -19.84
CA ALA A 227 50.38 33.02 -20.08
C ALA A 227 49.97 32.50 -21.47
N LYS A 228 50.72 32.83 -22.53
CA LYS A 228 50.50 32.34 -23.90
C LYS A 228 50.72 30.83 -24.01
N ARG A 229 51.72 30.29 -23.32
CA ARG A 229 51.95 28.84 -23.25
C ARG A 229 50.73 28.11 -22.65
N VAL A 230 50.19 28.63 -21.54
CA VAL A 230 49.01 28.03 -20.89
C VAL A 230 47.76 28.16 -21.77
N ALA A 231 47.55 29.30 -22.42
CA ALA A 231 46.46 29.53 -23.37
C ALA A 231 46.48 28.49 -24.50
N PHE A 232 47.64 28.35 -25.16
CA PHE A 232 47.83 27.38 -26.23
C PHE A 232 47.53 25.94 -25.79
N LEU A 233 48.03 25.52 -24.63
CA LEU A 233 47.79 24.17 -24.10
C LEU A 233 46.31 23.91 -23.77
N ARG A 234 45.59 24.90 -23.25
CA ARG A 234 44.14 24.77 -22.96
C ARG A 234 43.32 24.70 -24.24
N ASN A 235 43.64 25.52 -25.23
CA ASN A 235 42.98 25.48 -26.55
C ASN A 235 43.22 24.16 -27.28
N GLN A 236 44.44 23.63 -27.24
CA GLN A 236 44.75 22.29 -27.77
C GLN A 236 44.00 21.15 -27.06
N ARG A 237 43.83 21.23 -25.73
CA ARG A 237 43.03 20.26 -24.99
C ARG A 237 41.54 20.36 -25.32
N LYS A 238 41.03 21.58 -25.55
CA LYS A 238 39.65 21.81 -25.96
C LYS A 238 39.40 21.26 -27.38
N GLU A 239 40.28 21.55 -28.33
CA GLU A 239 40.20 21.03 -29.70
C GLU A 239 40.21 19.49 -29.72
N ARG A 240 41.12 18.87 -28.96
CA ARG A 240 41.11 17.40 -28.77
C ARG A 240 39.82 16.90 -28.14
N TRP A 241 39.19 17.69 -27.27
CA TRP A 241 37.91 17.35 -26.67
C TRP A 241 36.78 17.41 -27.69
N ASP A 242 36.74 18.45 -28.52
CA ASP A 242 35.75 18.64 -29.59
C ASP A 242 35.83 17.50 -30.64
N GLU A 243 37.03 16.98 -30.89
CA GLU A 243 37.27 15.84 -31.77
C GLU A 243 37.01 14.46 -31.11
N GLY A 244 36.65 14.43 -29.82
CA GLY A 244 36.43 13.19 -29.07
C GLY A 244 37.71 12.43 -28.70
N ARG A 245 38.89 13.05 -28.82
CA ARG A 245 40.20 12.49 -28.41
C ARG A 245 40.49 12.74 -26.92
N VAL A 246 39.49 12.53 -26.05
CA VAL A 246 39.61 12.70 -24.59
C VAL A 246 39.82 11.35 -23.93
N GLY A 247 40.92 11.19 -23.19
CA GLY A 247 41.26 9.94 -22.54
C GLY A 247 42.13 9.06 -23.43
N GLY A 248 43.43 9.37 -23.47
CA GLY A 248 44.42 8.49 -24.07
C GLY A 248 44.66 7.28 -23.18
N TRP A 249 43.79 6.28 -23.27
CA TRP A 249 44.08 4.88 -22.99
C TRP A 249 43.39 4.06 -24.08
N ARG A 250 44.15 3.79 -25.15
CA ARG A 250 43.92 2.65 -26.03
C ARG A 250 44.88 1.55 -25.60
#